data_AF-A0A4U5LNI3-F1
#
_entry.id   AF-A0A4U5LNI3-F1
#
_cell.length_a   1.000
_cell.length_b   1.000
_cell.length_c   1.000
_cell.angle_alpha   90.00
_cell.angle_beta   90.00
_cell.angle_gamma   90.00
#
_symmetry.space_group_name_H-M   'P 1'
#
loop_
_entity.id
_entity.type
_entity.pdbx_description
1 polymer ?
#
loop_
_entity_poly.entity_id
_entity_poly.type
_entity_poly.pdbx_seq_one_letter_code
_entity_poly.pdbx_strand_id
1 'polypeptide(L)'
;MTVIMSPVERLRQKLGIRDHLTKCALSEFVCTAFLMFVGFSINAQKVIARTPSYDMLGGNFAWGLALFFSVQMGFGIWSFRRSSKSFGVFHVLLLWHYWFGQGYTAAQFLGSFLGAAMAFTVYYDGINAMDGGIRMVYGVNATAGIFSTYPKDFMSVQGAIIDQISCTAVMVVCVLGRAQ
;
A
#
# COMPACT_ATOMS: atom_id res chain seq x y z
N MET A 1 40.44 -19.07 -12.02
CA MET A 1 39.06 -19.33 -12.47
C MET A 1 38.38 -17.98 -12.65
N THR A 2 38.37 -17.46 -13.87
CA THR A 2 37.87 -16.10 -14.17
C THR A 2 36.35 -16.16 -14.19
N VAL A 3 35.68 -15.60 -13.18
CA VAL A 3 34.22 -15.57 -13.13
C VAL A 3 33.74 -14.67 -14.27
N ILE A 4 33.18 -15.27 -15.32
CA ILE A 4 32.56 -14.53 -16.42
C ILE A 4 31.28 -13.91 -15.84
N MET A 5 31.35 -12.66 -15.42
CA MET A 5 30.19 -11.93 -14.92
C MET A 5 29.16 -11.78 -16.02
N SER A 6 27.90 -12.15 -15.75
CA SER A 6 26.82 -11.97 -16.73
C SER A 6 26.64 -10.47 -17.05
N PRO A 7 26.04 -10.12 -18.20
CA PRO A 7 25.66 -8.74 -18.49
C PRO A 7 24.84 -8.09 -17.36
N VAL A 8 24.00 -8.89 -16.69
CA VAL A 8 23.17 -8.46 -15.55
C VAL A 8 24.03 -8.14 -14.33
N GLU A 9 25.01 -8.98 -13.97
CA GLU A 9 25.92 -8.68 -12.86
C GLU A 9 26.74 -7.41 -13.11
N ARG A 10 27.20 -7.19 -14.34
CA ARG A 10 27.94 -5.97 -14.71
C ARG A 10 27.08 -4.72 -14.61
N LEU A 11 25.83 -4.80 -15.06
CA LEU A 11 24.86 -3.71 -14.94
C LEU A 11 24.52 -3.44 -13.47
N ARG A 12 24.31 -4.50 -12.67
CA ARG A 12 24.06 -4.43 -11.23
C ARG A 12 25.23 -3.82 -10.46
N GLN A 13 26.47 -4.08 -10.87
CA GLN A 13 27.64 -3.43 -10.28
C GLN A 13 27.71 -1.93 -10.59
N LYS A 14 27.29 -1.50 -11.79
CA LYS A 14 27.30 -0.10 -12.22
C LYS A 14 26.12 0.71 -11.67
N LEU A 15 24.91 0.13 -11.64
CA LEU A 15 23.68 0.76 -11.15
C LEU A 15 23.38 0.44 -9.68
N GLY A 16 24.24 -0.35 -9.04
CA GLY A 16 24.06 -0.79 -7.67
C GLY A 16 24.13 0.39 -6.71
N ILE A 17 22.97 0.87 -6.28
CA ILE A 17 22.84 1.78 -5.14
C ILE A 17 23.60 1.13 -3.98
N ARG A 18 24.51 1.86 -3.34
CA ARG A 18 25.30 1.34 -2.21
C ARG A 18 24.72 1.78 -0.88
N ASP A 19 24.15 2.97 -0.86
CA ASP A 19 23.50 3.52 0.32
C ASP A 19 22.28 2.69 0.73
N HIS A 20 22.29 2.27 2.00
CA HIS A 20 21.25 1.41 2.56
C HIS A 20 19.94 2.18 2.73
N LEU A 21 20.00 3.46 3.11
CA LEU A 21 18.82 4.29 3.34
C LEU A 21 18.03 4.47 2.02
N THR A 22 18.73 4.78 0.95
CA THR A 22 18.15 4.93 -0.40
C THR A 22 17.52 3.61 -0.88
N LYS A 23 18.13 2.46 -0.61
CA LYS A 23 17.53 1.14 -0.94
C LYS A 23 16.24 0.90 -0.17
N CYS A 24 16.24 1.17 1.13
CA CYS A 24 15.05 1.01 1.95
C CYS A 24 13.95 1.98 1.50
N ALA A 25 14.27 3.25 1.24
CA ALA A 25 13.29 4.24 0.78
C ALA A 25 12.70 3.86 -0.60
N LEU A 26 13.52 3.38 -1.53
CA LEU A 26 13.04 2.89 -2.82
C LEU A 26 12.18 1.62 -2.66
N SER A 27 12.57 0.72 -1.75
CA SER A 27 11.79 -0.46 -1.41
C SER A 27 10.40 -0.08 -0.90
N GLU A 28 10.31 0.87 0.03
CA GLU A 28 9.05 1.39 0.55
C GLU A 28 8.19 1.98 -0.55
N PHE A 29 8.77 2.87 -1.37
CA PHE A 29 8.07 3.50 -2.46
C PHE A 29 7.44 2.45 -3.40
N VAL A 30 8.21 1.45 -3.82
CA VAL A 30 7.73 0.41 -4.75
C VAL A 30 6.72 -0.52 -4.08
N CYS A 31 6.96 -0.95 -2.85
CA CYS A 31 6.06 -1.84 -2.12
C CYS A 31 4.71 -1.14 -1.84
N THR A 32 4.74 0.11 -1.41
CA THR A 32 3.52 0.90 -1.17
C THR A 32 2.80 1.24 -2.48
N ALA A 33 3.51 1.57 -3.55
CA ALA A 33 2.89 1.78 -4.86
C ALA A 33 2.15 0.53 -5.36
N PHE A 34 2.77 -0.64 -5.22
CA PHE A 34 2.13 -1.91 -5.55
C PHE A 34 0.92 -2.20 -4.65
N LEU A 35 1.08 -2.07 -3.32
CA LEU A 35 -0.01 -2.27 -2.36
C LEU A 35 -1.24 -1.43 -2.72
N MET A 36 -1.03 -0.13 -2.95
CA MET A 36 -2.11 0.80 -3.20
C MET A 36 -2.70 0.62 -4.60
N PHE A 37 -1.89 0.35 -5.63
CA PHE A 37 -2.39 0.03 -6.96
C PHE A 37 -3.34 -1.17 -6.95
N VAL A 38 -2.93 -2.27 -6.32
CA VAL A 38 -3.76 -3.48 -6.23
C VAL A 38 -4.99 -3.24 -5.35
N GLY A 39 -4.82 -2.59 -4.20
CA GLY A 39 -5.91 -2.24 -3.29
C GLY A 39 -7.00 -1.39 -3.94
N PHE A 40 -6.60 -0.32 -4.63
CA PHE A 40 -7.52 0.54 -5.37
C PHE A 40 -8.16 -0.19 -6.55
N SER A 41 -7.45 -1.13 -7.20
CA SER A 41 -8.03 -1.97 -8.24
C SER A 41 -9.17 -2.86 -7.72
N ILE A 42 -9.00 -3.45 -6.52
CA ILE A 42 -10.06 -4.23 -5.86
C ILE A 42 -11.28 -3.34 -5.57
N ASN A 43 -11.05 -2.14 -5.04
CA ASN A 43 -12.13 -1.19 -4.76
C ASN A 43 -12.82 -0.71 -6.06
N ALA A 44 -12.06 -0.43 -7.11
CA ALA A 44 -12.58 0.00 -8.39
C ALA A 44 -13.47 -1.08 -9.01
N GLN A 45 -13.05 -2.34 -9.00
CA GLN A 45 -13.87 -3.46 -9.47
C GLN A 45 -15.17 -3.58 -8.69
N LYS A 46 -15.12 -3.46 -7.36
CA LYS A 46 -16.32 -3.48 -6.51
C LYS A 46 -17.30 -2.36 -6.88
N VAL A 47 -16.80 -1.14 -7.06
CA VAL A 47 -17.63 0.04 -7.36
C VAL A 47 -18.20 -0.06 -8.78
N ILE A 48 -17.38 -0.42 -9.77
CA ILE A 48 -17.77 -0.47 -11.19
C ILE A 48 -18.72 -1.63 -11.47
N ALA A 49 -18.51 -2.81 -10.87
CA ALA A 49 -19.30 -3.99 -11.19
C ALA A 49 -20.79 -3.84 -10.83
N ARG A 50 -21.13 -3.09 -9.76
CA ARG A 50 -22.51 -2.94 -9.23
C ARG A 50 -23.29 -4.24 -9.04
N THR A 51 -22.61 -5.39 -9.02
CA THR A 51 -23.24 -6.68 -8.86
C THR A 51 -23.29 -7.08 -7.39
N PRO A 52 -24.37 -7.75 -6.96
CA PRO A 52 -24.44 -8.34 -5.62
C PRO A 52 -23.41 -9.47 -5.42
N SER A 53 -22.76 -9.92 -6.49
CA SER A 53 -21.74 -10.98 -6.48
C SER A 53 -20.40 -10.54 -5.87
N TYR A 54 -20.15 -9.25 -5.70
CA TYR A 54 -18.91 -8.76 -5.07
C TYR A 54 -19.05 -8.80 -3.54
N ASP A 55 -18.73 -9.97 -2.96
CA ASP A 55 -18.81 -10.20 -1.52
C ASP A 55 -17.74 -9.43 -0.74
N MET A 56 -18.10 -8.95 0.44
CA MET A 56 -17.21 -8.25 1.37
C MET A 56 -16.03 -9.13 1.78
N LEU A 57 -16.26 -10.43 1.99
CA LEU A 57 -15.20 -11.36 2.37
C LEU A 57 -14.13 -11.48 1.28
N GLY A 58 -14.55 -11.61 0.02
CA GLY A 58 -13.64 -11.70 -1.13
C GLY A 58 -12.77 -10.46 -1.28
N GLY A 59 -13.37 -9.28 -1.15
CA GLY A 59 -12.62 -8.01 -1.17
C GLY A 59 -11.60 -7.91 -0.04
N ASN A 60 -11.99 -8.25 1.19
CA ASN A 60 -11.09 -8.22 2.34
C ASN A 60 -9.93 -9.21 2.21
N PHE A 61 -10.20 -10.42 1.68
CA PHE A 61 -9.16 -11.41 1.43
C PHE A 61 -8.17 -10.96 0.35
N ALA A 62 -8.68 -10.36 -0.74
CA ALA A 62 -7.84 -9.80 -1.80
C ALA A 62 -6.94 -8.67 -1.27
N TRP A 63 -7.46 -7.78 -0.41
CA TRP A 63 -6.65 -6.76 0.27
C TRP A 63 -5.56 -7.37 1.17
N GLY A 64 -5.89 -8.45 1.90
CA GLY A 64 -4.91 -9.20 2.69
C GLY A 64 -3.79 -9.81 1.86
N LEU A 65 -4.12 -10.38 0.69
CA LEU A 65 -3.13 -10.90 -0.26
C LEU A 65 -2.28 -9.79 -0.88
N ALA A 66 -2.88 -8.65 -1.23
CA ALA A 66 -2.14 -7.49 -1.73
C ALA A 66 -1.07 -7.04 -0.71
N LEU A 67 -1.45 -6.94 0.57
CA LEU A 67 -0.53 -6.63 1.65
C LEU A 67 0.57 -7.69 1.80
N PHE A 68 0.22 -8.98 1.75
CA PHE A 68 1.19 -10.08 1.83
C PHE A 68 2.25 -10.00 0.72
N PHE A 69 1.84 -9.86 -0.53
CA PHE A 69 2.78 -9.77 -1.66
C PHE A 69 3.64 -8.50 -1.59
N SER A 70 3.07 -7.38 -1.17
CA SER A 70 3.80 -6.11 -0.98
C SER A 70 4.92 -6.26 0.05
N VAL A 71 4.66 -6.95 1.15
CA VAL A 71 5.67 -7.23 2.19
C VAL A 71 6.75 -8.17 1.65
N GLN A 72 6.36 -9.22 0.91
CA GLN A 72 7.29 -10.19 0.34
C GLN A 72 8.26 -9.55 -0.66
N MET A 73 7.81 -8.55 -1.43
CA MET A 73 8.66 -7.79 -2.35
C MET A 73 9.79 -7.04 -1.62
N GLY A 74 9.53 -6.52 -0.43
CA GLY A 74 10.52 -5.76 0.34
C GLY A 74 11.46 -6.62 1.19
N PHE A 75 11.07 -7.85 1.54
CA PHE A 75 11.67 -8.65 2.63
C PHE A 75 13.20 -8.79 2.59
N GLY A 76 13.78 -8.95 1.39
CA GLY A 76 15.23 -9.10 1.21
C GLY A 76 16.04 -7.83 1.51
N ILE A 77 15.44 -6.65 1.45
CA ILE A 77 16.11 -5.36 1.69
C ILE A 77 16.08 -5.01 3.19
N TRP A 78 14.98 -5.34 3.87
CA TRP A 78 14.79 -5.10 5.31
C TRP A 78 15.65 -5.99 6.21
N SER A 79 16.02 -7.18 5.72
CA SER A 79 16.64 -8.25 6.53
C SER A 79 18.18 -8.19 6.62
N PHE A 80 18.86 -7.27 5.91
CA PHE A 80 20.33 -7.28 5.78
C PHE A 80 21.08 -6.78 7.02
N ARG A 81 20.40 -6.17 8.01
CA ARG A 81 21.03 -5.78 9.29
C ARG A 81 20.16 -6.28 10.44
N ARG A 82 20.78 -6.89 11.48
CA ARG A 82 20.24 -7.36 12.77
C ARG A 82 19.59 -6.25 13.63
N SER A 83 18.81 -5.38 12.99
CA SER A 83 17.95 -4.36 13.58
C SER A 83 16.65 -4.32 12.79
N SER A 84 16.17 -5.47 12.32
CA SER A 84 14.90 -5.68 11.62
C SER A 84 13.70 -5.47 12.55
N LYS A 85 13.59 -4.25 13.09
CA LYS A 85 12.33 -3.68 13.59
C LYS A 85 11.69 -2.77 12.56
N SER A 86 12.31 -2.70 11.37
CA SER A 86 11.90 -1.86 10.27
C SER A 86 11.06 -2.72 9.32
N PHE A 87 9.82 -3.01 9.70
CA PHE A 87 8.86 -3.60 8.77
C PHE A 87 8.37 -2.48 7.87
N GLY A 88 8.92 -2.43 6.65
CA GLY A 88 8.77 -1.28 5.78
C GLY A 88 7.33 -0.78 5.63
N VAL A 89 6.47 -1.67 5.17
CA VAL A 89 5.04 -1.40 4.94
C VAL A 89 4.26 -1.13 6.25
N PHE A 90 4.85 -1.36 7.41
CA PHE A 90 4.23 -1.15 8.73
C PHE A 90 4.78 0.05 9.51
N HIS A 91 5.73 0.84 9.00
CA HIS A 91 6.21 2.02 9.75
C HIS A 91 5.14 3.10 9.98
N VAL A 92 4.11 3.19 9.13
CA VAL A 92 2.97 4.10 9.39
C VAL A 92 2.09 3.59 10.53
N LEU A 93 2.16 2.28 10.86
CA LEU A 93 1.41 1.66 11.95
C LEU A 93 2.27 1.55 13.22
N LEU A 94 3.58 1.42 13.06
CA LEU A 94 4.59 1.39 14.10
C LEU A 94 5.22 2.78 14.17
N LEU A 95 4.60 3.67 14.95
CA LEU A 95 5.07 4.99 15.39
C LEU A 95 6.48 4.95 16.03
N TRP A 96 7.50 4.50 15.30
CA TRP A 96 8.84 4.25 15.81
C TRP A 96 9.88 4.94 14.93
N HIS A 97 10.00 6.24 15.21
CA HIS A 97 11.21 7.07 15.25
C HIS A 97 11.09 8.36 14.42
N TYR A 98 10.76 9.44 15.14
CA TYR A 98 10.48 10.80 14.68
C TYR A 98 11.58 11.43 13.78
N TRP A 99 12.80 10.88 13.81
CA TRP A 99 13.96 11.43 13.08
C TRP A 99 14.36 10.62 11.82
N PHE A 100 14.06 9.33 11.75
CA PHE A 100 14.34 8.47 10.57
C PHE A 100 13.09 8.22 9.73
N GLY A 101 11.88 8.43 10.30
CA GLY A 101 10.60 8.22 9.63
C GLY A 101 10.29 9.21 8.51
N GLN A 102 10.85 10.42 8.50
CA GLN A 102 10.45 11.46 7.54
C GLN A 102 10.71 11.06 6.08
N GLY A 103 11.85 10.40 5.80
CA GLY A 103 12.17 9.93 4.45
C GLY A 103 11.30 8.74 4.00
N TYR A 104 10.96 7.85 4.92
CA TYR A 104 10.12 6.67 4.62
C TYR A 104 8.66 7.05 4.46
N THR A 105 8.12 7.92 5.31
CA THR A 105 6.77 8.46 5.15
C THR A 105 6.63 9.20 3.82
N ALA A 106 7.62 9.99 3.42
CA ALA A 106 7.62 10.64 2.11
C ALA A 106 7.64 9.62 0.96
N ALA A 107 8.48 8.58 1.05
CA ALA A 107 8.53 7.52 0.05
C ALA A 107 7.20 6.74 -0.05
N GLN A 108 6.58 6.41 1.09
CA GLN A 108 5.28 5.73 1.13
C GLN A 108 4.15 6.61 0.62
N PHE A 109 4.14 7.90 0.96
CA PHE A 109 3.16 8.86 0.44
C PHE A 109 3.29 9.04 -1.08
N LEU A 110 4.51 9.18 -1.59
CA LEU A 110 4.75 9.25 -3.03
C LEU A 110 4.38 7.92 -3.72
N GLY A 111 4.67 6.79 -3.10
CA GLY A 111 4.30 5.47 -3.59
C GLY A 111 2.78 5.29 -3.64
N SER A 112 2.07 5.66 -2.57
CA SER A 112 0.60 5.56 -2.52
C SER A 112 -0.06 6.47 -3.55
N PHE A 113 0.45 7.68 -3.74
CA PHE A 113 0.00 8.60 -4.78
C PHE A 113 0.22 8.02 -6.18
N LEU A 114 1.38 7.43 -6.46
CA LEU A 114 1.64 6.76 -7.73
C LEU A 114 0.69 5.58 -7.94
N GLY A 115 0.47 4.75 -6.91
CA GLY A 115 -0.47 3.64 -6.96
C GLY A 115 -1.91 4.09 -7.26
N ALA A 116 -2.34 5.21 -6.66
CA ALA A 116 -3.63 5.85 -6.96
C ALA A 116 -3.71 6.30 -8.42
N ALA A 117 -2.68 7.00 -8.91
CA ALA A 117 -2.64 7.49 -10.29
C ALA A 117 -2.67 6.35 -11.32
N MET A 118 -1.94 5.26 -11.05
CA MET A 118 -1.96 4.05 -11.88
C MET A 118 -3.35 3.40 -11.91
N ALA A 119 -3.96 3.20 -10.74
CA ALA A 119 -5.30 2.62 -10.66
C ALA A 119 -6.34 3.51 -11.35
N PHE A 120 -6.28 4.83 -11.15
CA PHE A 120 -7.14 5.78 -11.84
C PHE A 120 -7.00 5.69 -13.37
N THR A 121 -5.77 5.59 -13.87
CA THR A 121 -5.51 5.48 -15.31
C THR A 121 -6.05 4.17 -15.88
N VAL A 122 -5.81 3.05 -15.19
CA VAL A 122 -6.27 1.72 -15.62
C VAL A 122 -7.81 1.63 -15.65
N TYR A 123 -8.47 2.22 -14.66
CA TYR A 123 -9.93 2.18 -14.54
C TYR A 123 -10.62 3.44 -15.07
N TYR A 124 -9.92 4.31 -15.81
CA TYR A 124 -10.43 5.61 -16.22
C TYR A 124 -11.79 5.53 -16.93
N ASP A 125 -11.90 4.65 -17.92
CA ASP A 125 -13.12 4.44 -18.70
C ASP A 125 -14.25 3.86 -17.83
N GLY A 126 -13.93 2.91 -16.96
CA GLY A 126 -14.91 2.31 -16.04
C GLY A 126 -15.44 3.32 -15.02
N ILE A 127 -14.58 4.21 -14.53
CA ILE A 127 -15.00 5.27 -13.60
C ILE A 127 -15.84 6.32 -14.35
N ASN A 128 -15.44 6.73 -15.55
CA ASN A 128 -16.23 7.66 -16.37
C ASN A 128 -17.60 7.09 -16.77
N ALA A 129 -17.68 5.79 -17.07
CA ALA A 129 -18.95 5.13 -17.35
C ALA A 129 -19.89 5.15 -16.13
N MET A 130 -19.32 5.16 -14.91
CA MET A 130 -20.06 5.17 -13.66
C MET A 130 -20.53 6.56 -13.22
N ASP A 131 -19.68 7.57 -13.35
CA ASP A 131 -19.95 8.92 -12.84
C ASP A 131 -20.25 9.94 -13.95
N GLY A 132 -20.22 9.52 -15.21
CA GLY A 132 -20.46 10.39 -16.37
C GLY A 132 -19.37 11.46 -16.55
N GLY A 133 -18.19 11.25 -15.95
CA GLY A 133 -17.10 12.23 -15.91
C GLY A 133 -17.19 13.22 -14.74
N ILE A 134 -18.27 13.20 -13.96
CA ILE A 134 -18.47 14.09 -12.81
C ILE A 134 -18.00 13.40 -11.54
N ARG A 135 -16.86 13.84 -11.00
CA ARG A 135 -16.23 13.17 -9.84
C ARG A 135 -16.94 13.53 -8.55
N MET A 136 -17.68 12.57 -7.99
CA MET A 136 -18.50 12.77 -6.80
C MET A 136 -17.96 12.00 -5.60
N VAL A 137 -18.06 12.61 -4.41
CA VAL A 137 -17.66 12.02 -3.13
C VAL A 137 -18.80 11.26 -2.47
N TYR A 138 -20.01 11.81 -2.54
CA TYR A 138 -21.22 11.23 -1.96
C TYR A 138 -22.31 11.11 -3.03
N GLY A 139 -23.27 10.20 -2.80
CA GLY A 139 -24.38 9.94 -3.72
C GLY A 139 -24.30 8.58 -4.42
N VAL A 140 -25.26 8.32 -5.30
CA VAL A 140 -25.45 7.00 -5.95
C VAL A 140 -24.31 6.64 -6.90
N ASN A 141 -23.71 7.65 -7.54
CA ASN A 141 -22.61 7.50 -8.48
C ASN A 141 -21.26 7.98 -7.89
N ALA A 142 -21.12 7.93 -6.56
CA ALA A 142 -19.87 8.32 -5.89
C ALA A 142 -18.71 7.39 -6.25
N THR A 143 -17.59 7.96 -6.69
CA THR A 143 -16.39 7.24 -7.12
C THR A 143 -15.17 7.52 -6.24
N ALA A 144 -15.23 8.55 -5.37
CA ALA A 144 -14.14 8.87 -4.45
C ALA A 144 -13.81 7.74 -3.47
N GLY A 145 -14.81 6.92 -3.11
CA GLY A 145 -14.66 5.75 -2.23
C GLY A 145 -13.74 4.66 -2.78
N ILE A 146 -13.34 4.74 -4.05
CA ILE A 146 -12.32 3.84 -4.63
C ILE A 146 -10.96 4.11 -3.98
N PHE A 147 -10.61 5.39 -3.80
CA PHE A 147 -9.26 5.83 -3.42
C PHE A 147 -9.13 6.20 -1.94
N SER A 148 -10.23 6.42 -1.24
CA SER A 148 -10.23 6.80 0.17
C SER A 148 -11.43 6.23 0.90
N THR A 149 -11.30 6.06 2.22
CA THR A 149 -12.36 5.57 3.09
C THR A 149 -13.21 6.73 3.59
N TYR A 150 -14.52 6.57 3.46
CA TYR A 150 -15.49 7.54 3.95
C TYR A 150 -16.37 6.87 5.01
N PRO A 151 -16.65 7.54 6.14
CA PRO A 151 -17.55 7.00 7.15
C PRO A 151 -18.96 6.83 6.58
N LYS A 152 -19.67 5.83 7.10
CA LYS A 152 -21.10 5.64 6.81
C LYS A 152 -21.94 6.66 7.57
N ASP A 153 -23.14 6.93 7.09
CA ASP A 153 -24.04 7.96 7.65
C ASP A 153 -24.37 7.76 9.15
N PHE A 154 -24.36 6.50 9.62
CA PHE A 154 -24.60 6.17 11.03
C PHE A 154 -23.37 6.34 11.94
N MET A 155 -22.18 6.59 11.37
CA MET A 155 -20.91 6.58 12.11
C MET A 155 -20.56 8.00 12.58
N SER A 156 -20.42 8.17 13.90
CA SER A 156 -19.93 9.42 14.48
C SER A 156 -18.41 9.55 14.32
N VAL A 157 -17.90 10.79 14.33
CA VAL A 157 -16.46 11.06 14.25
C VAL A 157 -15.71 10.39 15.42
N GLN A 158 -16.25 10.47 16.64
CA GLN A 158 -15.65 9.83 17.81
C GLN A 158 -15.63 8.30 17.67
N GLY A 159 -16.73 7.71 17.18
CA GLY A 159 -16.80 6.27 16.91
C GLY A 159 -15.77 5.83 15.87
N ALA A 160 -15.62 6.60 14.78
CA ALA A 160 -14.62 6.35 13.74
C ALA A 160 -13.18 6.42 14.28
N ILE A 161 -12.87 7.39 15.16
CA ILE A 161 -11.55 7.49 15.78
C ILE A 161 -11.24 6.24 16.61
N ILE A 162 -12.19 5.81 17.45
CA ILE A 162 -12.02 4.63 18.31
C ILE A 162 -11.87 3.36 17.46
N ASP A 163 -12.67 3.23 16.40
CA ASP A 163 -12.58 2.13 15.42
C ASP A 163 -11.18 2.06 14.79
N GLN A 164 -10.68 3.16 14.23
CA GLN A 164 -9.37 3.18 13.55
C GLN A 164 -8.21 2.89 14.51
N ILE A 165 -8.24 3.42 15.74
CA ILE A 165 -7.24 3.13 16.77
C ILE A 165 -7.28 1.63 17.12
N SER A 166 -8.47 1.07 17.33
CA SER A 166 -8.64 -0.32 17.74
C SER A 166 -8.18 -1.30 16.65
N CYS A 167 -8.60 -1.09 15.40
CA CYS A 167 -8.18 -1.90 14.26
C CYS A 167 -6.66 -1.82 14.01
N THR A 168 -6.10 -0.61 14.11
CA THR A 168 -4.65 -0.41 13.94
C THR A 168 -3.86 -1.11 15.06
N ALA A 169 -4.31 -1.01 16.30
CA ALA A 169 -3.67 -1.66 17.44
C ALA A 169 -3.62 -3.19 17.28
N VAL A 170 -4.73 -3.81 16.87
CA VAL A 170 -4.78 -5.26 16.60
C VAL A 170 -3.78 -5.66 15.52
N MET A 171 -3.74 -4.91 14.40
CA MET A 171 -2.80 -5.17 13.31
C MET A 171 -1.34 -5.05 13.77
N VAL A 172 -1.00 -4.03 14.56
CA VAL A 172 0.34 -3.84 15.13
C VAL A 172 0.72 -5.02 16.04
N VAL A 173 -0.18 -5.47 16.91
CA VAL A 173 0.06 -6.63 17.79
C VAL A 173 0.33 -7.91 16.98
N CYS A 174 -0.46 -8.18 15.93
CA CYS A 174 -0.26 -9.37 15.08
C CYS A 174 1.08 -9.39 14.34
N VAL A 175 1.62 -8.22 14.02
CA VAL A 175 2.92 -8.08 13.33
C VAL A 175 4.07 -8.17 14.34
N LEU A 176 3.98 -7.44 15.46
CA LEU A 176 5.02 -7.45 16.50
C LEU A 176 5.11 -8.78 17.23
N GLY A 177 4.01 -9.52 17.39
CA GLY A 177 4.00 -10.84 18.00
C GLY A 177 4.86 -11.87 17.30
N ARG A 178 5.31 -11.61 16.06
CA ARG A 178 6.24 -12.48 15.29
C ARG A 178 7.71 -12.08 15.42
N ALA A 179 8.05 -11.05 16.21
CA ALA A 179 9.41 -10.50 16.31
C ALA A 179 10.30 -11.18 17.38
N GLN A 180 10.08 -12.47 17.67
CA GLN A 180 10.91 -13.25 18.60
C GLN A 180 12.05 -13.98 17.88
#